data_AF-A0A662PNG0-F1
#
_entry.id   AF-A0A662PNG0-F1
#
_cell.length_a   1.000
_cell.length_b   1.000
_cell.length_c   1.000
_cell.angle_alpha   90.00
_cell.angle_beta   90.00
_cell.angle_gamma   90.00
#
_symmetry.space_group_name_H-M   'P 1'
#
loop_
_entity.id
_entity.type
_entity.pdbx_description
1 polymer ?
#
loop_
_entity_poly.entity_id
_entity_poly.type
_entity_poly.pdbx_seq_one_letter_code
_entity_poly.pdbx_strand_id
1 'polypeptide(L)'
;MSWRDKKCRVRVIFIGLRNMDAGWPHHLFDVDAEAERLKKELTKIEKQVENIEFYGWDVVVTEAEGQKLLPELEEADGILAIPLTQEFADGVMTPHPPLLQFADTGKPMIVYTMPFTRYWDQGGILERIGRVVVVNSSRIDDIIPPLKAMRAVARMKQIRILLVKDYEYPREYVDPRLRDSRWMGSSFLKRIKEIFGVEIVRITSRELLEEYELVPTDEAEKLAEEIIEKSRGLKEPSREEVIKAAKMYLAIKRLLEK
;
A
#
# COMPACT_ATOMS: atom_id res chain seq x y z
N MET A 1 -9.09 -14.70 -3.92
CA MET A 1 -7.71 -14.29 -4.20
C MET A 1 -7.03 -14.04 -2.86
N SER A 2 -5.87 -14.65 -2.57
CA SER A 2 -5.21 -14.41 -1.27
C SER A 2 -4.78 -12.94 -1.18
N TRP A 3 -4.82 -12.34 0.01
CA TRP A 3 -4.23 -11.00 0.25
C TRP A 3 -2.73 -10.95 -0.12
N ARG A 4 -2.10 -12.12 -0.23
CA ARG A 4 -0.71 -12.29 -0.69
C ARG A 4 -0.54 -12.12 -2.20
N ASP A 5 -1.60 -12.30 -2.98
CA ASP A 5 -1.56 -12.24 -4.45
C ASP A 5 -2.10 -10.91 -4.99
N LYS A 6 -2.62 -10.05 -4.11
CA LYS A 6 -3.13 -8.74 -4.52
C LYS A 6 -1.97 -7.86 -4.96
N LYS A 7 -2.03 -7.42 -6.22
CA LYS A 7 -1.09 -6.47 -6.79
C LYS A 7 -1.43 -5.06 -6.34
N CYS A 8 -0.39 -4.30 -6.01
CA CYS A 8 -0.46 -2.85 -5.86
C CYS A 8 -0.49 -2.22 -7.25
N ARG A 9 -1.61 -1.60 -7.61
CA ARG A 9 -1.80 -0.98 -8.93
C ARG A 9 -1.24 0.44 -8.91
N VAL A 10 -0.20 0.66 -9.71
CA VAL A 10 0.53 1.93 -9.79
C VAL A 10 0.27 2.58 -11.14
N ARG A 11 -0.41 3.74 -11.14
CA ARG A 11 -0.60 4.53 -12.36
C ARG A 11 0.72 5.20 -12.72
N VAL A 12 1.23 4.93 -13.92
CA VAL A 12 2.43 5.57 -14.47
C VAL A 12 2.01 6.73 -15.34
N ILE A 13 2.55 7.91 -15.05
CA ILE A 13 2.25 9.15 -15.76
C ILE A 13 3.56 9.84 -16.12
N PHE A 14 3.77 10.08 -17.41
CA PHE A 14 4.82 10.92 -17.94
C PHE A 14 4.30 12.35 -18.09
N ILE A 15 5.11 13.34 -17.75
CA ILE A 15 4.73 14.75 -17.79
C ILE A 15 5.74 15.48 -18.66
N GLY A 16 5.36 15.92 -19.86
CA GLY A 16 6.32 16.54 -20.76
C GLY A 16 5.70 17.29 -21.93
N LEU A 17 6.21 18.49 -22.23
CA LEU A 17 5.72 19.29 -23.35
C LEU A 17 6.41 18.87 -24.66
N ARG A 18 5.62 18.62 -25.71
CA ARG A 18 6.13 18.30 -27.05
C ARG A 18 6.51 19.56 -27.80
N ASN A 19 7.45 19.46 -28.73
CA ASN A 19 7.83 20.52 -29.68
C ASN A 19 8.15 21.86 -28.99
N MET A 20 8.99 21.83 -27.95
CA MET A 20 9.39 23.05 -27.25
C MET A 20 10.34 23.88 -28.12
N ASP A 21 10.03 25.17 -28.32
CA ASP A 21 10.93 26.11 -29.01
C ASP A 21 12.23 26.33 -28.22
N ALA A 22 12.12 26.31 -26.89
CA ALA A 22 13.22 26.31 -25.95
C ALA A 22 12.79 25.60 -24.66
N GLY A 23 13.70 24.88 -24.03
CA GLY A 23 13.43 24.20 -22.76
C GLY A 23 14.40 23.06 -22.46
N TRP A 24 14.36 22.58 -21.24
CA TRP A 24 15.14 21.44 -20.76
C TRP A 24 14.37 20.14 -21.01
N PRO A 25 15.01 19.11 -21.59
CA PRO A 25 16.46 18.97 -21.75
C PRO A 25 17.07 19.75 -22.93
N HIS A 26 16.36 19.81 -24.06
CA HIS A 26 16.67 20.65 -25.22
C HIS A 26 15.47 20.68 -26.18
N HIS A 27 15.41 21.63 -27.12
CA HIS A 27 14.31 21.78 -28.09
C HIS A 27 14.04 20.54 -28.98
N LEU A 28 15.08 19.75 -29.30
CA LEU A 28 14.95 18.50 -30.07
C LEU A 28 14.56 17.27 -29.24
N PHE A 29 14.14 17.44 -27.99
CA PHE A 29 13.92 16.31 -27.09
C PHE A 29 12.61 15.59 -27.44
N ASP A 30 12.72 14.30 -27.76
CA ASP A 30 11.58 13.46 -28.12
C ASP A 30 10.94 12.84 -26.86
N VAL A 31 9.86 13.48 -26.42
CA VAL A 31 9.08 13.08 -25.24
C VAL A 31 8.49 11.68 -25.39
N ASP A 32 7.97 11.37 -26.58
CA ASP A 32 7.27 10.10 -26.82
C ASP A 32 8.25 8.94 -26.92
N ALA A 33 9.39 9.13 -27.61
CA ALA A 33 10.46 8.14 -27.64
C ALA A 33 11.02 7.87 -26.24
N GLU A 34 11.15 8.89 -25.40
CA GLU A 34 11.62 8.72 -24.04
C GLU A 34 10.61 8.00 -23.14
N ALA A 35 9.33 8.37 -23.22
CA ALA A 35 8.26 7.68 -22.50
C ALA A 35 8.24 6.18 -22.83
N GLU A 36 8.39 5.82 -24.11
CA GLU A 36 8.48 4.43 -24.55
C GLU A 36 9.78 3.73 -24.09
N ARG A 37 10.91 4.45 -24.02
CA ARG A 37 12.16 3.93 -23.45
C ARG A 37 11.98 3.58 -21.96
N LEU A 38 11.44 4.52 -21.18
CA LEU A 38 11.21 4.34 -19.74
C LEU A 38 10.17 3.26 -19.46
N LYS A 39 9.10 3.18 -20.25
CA LYS A 39 8.11 2.11 -20.17
C LYS A 39 8.75 0.73 -20.28
N LYS A 40 9.67 0.53 -21.24
CA LYS A 40 10.41 -0.73 -21.38
C LYS A 40 11.29 -1.04 -20.16
N GLU A 41 11.90 -0.04 -19.54
CA GLU A 41 12.68 -0.21 -18.31
C GLU A 41 11.80 -0.54 -17.11
N LEU A 42 10.69 0.19 -16.94
CA LEU A 42 9.72 -0.02 -15.87
C LEU A 42 9.06 -1.40 -15.96
N THR A 43 8.75 -1.90 -17.16
CA THR A 43 8.27 -3.28 -17.34
C THR A 43 9.32 -4.34 -16.93
N LYS A 44 10.62 -4.03 -16.99
CA LYS A 44 11.65 -4.92 -16.43
C LYS A 44 11.63 -4.87 -14.90
N ILE A 45 11.51 -3.68 -14.31
CA ILE A 45 11.41 -3.50 -12.85
C ILE A 45 10.17 -4.18 -12.29
N GLU A 46 9.04 -4.11 -12.98
CA GLU A 46 7.79 -4.79 -12.59
C GLU A 46 8.01 -6.30 -12.35
N LYS A 47 8.87 -6.94 -13.15
CA LYS A 47 9.23 -8.36 -13.00
C LYS A 47 10.16 -8.63 -11.81
N GLN A 48 10.86 -7.62 -11.32
CA GLN A 48 11.77 -7.72 -10.17
C GLN A 48 11.06 -7.46 -8.83
N VAL A 49 9.89 -6.81 -8.85
CA VAL A 49 9.15 -6.45 -7.64
C VAL A 49 7.82 -7.18 -7.59
N GLU A 50 7.72 -8.16 -6.70
CA GLU A 50 6.51 -8.95 -6.52
C GLU A 50 5.30 -8.08 -6.16
N ASN A 51 4.14 -8.43 -6.73
CA ASN A 51 2.83 -7.84 -6.41
C ASN A 51 2.76 -6.32 -6.65
N ILE A 52 3.39 -5.85 -7.73
CA ILE A 52 3.19 -4.50 -8.29
C ILE A 52 2.72 -4.66 -9.73
N GLU A 53 1.85 -3.76 -10.16
CA GLU A 53 1.35 -3.69 -11.54
C GLU A 53 1.37 -2.24 -12.02
N PHE A 54 2.07 -1.98 -13.13
CA PHE A 54 2.08 -0.67 -13.78
C PHE A 54 1.01 -0.56 -14.86
N TYR A 55 0.28 0.57 -14.88
CA TYR A 55 -0.75 0.85 -15.89
C TYR A 55 -0.88 2.36 -16.20
N GLY A 56 -1.67 2.73 -17.20
CA GLY A 56 -1.89 4.12 -17.62
C GLY A 56 -0.95 4.56 -18.74
N TRP A 57 0.35 4.63 -18.44
CA TRP A 57 1.42 5.04 -19.37
C TRP A 57 1.11 6.35 -20.11
N ASP A 58 0.35 7.25 -19.49
CA ASP A 58 -0.12 8.48 -20.11
C ASP A 58 1.04 9.47 -20.26
N VAL A 59 1.02 10.24 -21.35
CA VAL A 59 1.91 11.38 -21.55
C VAL A 59 1.06 12.64 -21.45
N VAL A 60 1.16 13.34 -20.33
CA VAL A 60 0.43 14.57 -20.02
C VAL A 60 1.24 15.75 -20.49
N VAL A 61 0.65 16.56 -21.38
CA VAL A 61 1.30 17.72 -22.00
C VAL A 61 0.55 19.04 -21.73
N THR A 62 -0.64 18.97 -21.14
CA THR A 62 -1.41 20.15 -20.71
C THR A 62 -2.04 19.99 -19.33
N GLU A 63 -2.33 21.12 -18.67
CA GLU A 63 -3.01 21.12 -17.37
C GLU A 63 -4.37 20.41 -17.44
N ALA A 64 -5.12 20.63 -18.52
CA ALA A 64 -6.44 20.04 -18.72
C ALA A 64 -6.39 18.51 -18.90
N GLU A 65 -5.31 17.98 -19.49
CA GLU A 65 -5.08 16.53 -19.54
C GLU A 65 -4.81 15.96 -18.14
N GLY A 66 -4.02 16.67 -17.32
CA GLY A 66 -3.82 16.32 -15.92
C GLY A 66 -5.14 16.26 -15.14
N GLN A 67 -5.98 17.27 -15.29
CA GLN A 67 -7.29 17.34 -14.64
C GLN A 67 -8.22 16.19 -15.06
N LYS A 68 -8.21 15.82 -16.35
CA LYS A 68 -9.03 14.70 -16.87
C LYS A 68 -8.63 13.35 -16.29
N LEU A 69 -7.36 13.18 -15.90
CA LEU A 69 -6.87 11.94 -15.31
C LEU A 69 -7.24 11.79 -13.83
N LEU A 70 -7.55 12.87 -13.11
CA LEU A 70 -7.80 12.83 -11.65
C LEU A 70 -8.81 11.75 -11.23
N PRO A 71 -9.97 11.58 -11.89
CA PRO A 71 -10.92 10.52 -11.53
C PRO A 71 -10.34 9.10 -11.66
N GLU A 72 -9.46 8.87 -12.65
CA GLU A 72 -8.84 7.56 -12.86
C GLU A 72 -7.81 7.21 -11.76
N LEU A 73 -7.31 8.21 -11.02
CA LEU A 73 -6.37 8.03 -9.91
C LEU A 73 -7.04 7.51 -8.64
N GLU A 74 -8.37 7.63 -8.52
CA GLU A 74 -9.12 7.09 -7.39
C GLU A 74 -8.97 5.57 -7.28
N GLU A 75 -8.87 4.88 -8.41
CA GLU A 75 -8.68 3.43 -8.48
C GLU A 75 -7.21 3.00 -8.30
N ALA A 76 -6.27 3.95 -8.29
CA ALA A 76 -4.85 3.67 -8.09
C ALA A 76 -4.52 3.42 -6.62
N ASP A 77 -3.67 2.43 -6.35
CA ASP A 77 -3.07 2.27 -5.02
C ASP A 77 -1.94 3.28 -4.80
N GLY A 78 -1.29 3.72 -5.89
CA GLY A 78 -0.31 4.80 -5.89
C GLY A 78 0.02 5.29 -7.30
N ILE A 79 0.83 6.34 -7.37
CA ILE A 79 1.18 7.05 -8.61
C ILE A 79 2.70 7.01 -8.79
N LEU A 80 3.17 6.73 -10.00
CA LEU A 80 4.54 6.97 -10.43
C LEU A 80 4.51 8.08 -11.48
N ALA A 81 4.91 9.28 -11.08
CA ALA A 81 5.00 10.42 -11.98
C ALA A 81 6.46 10.66 -12.41
N ILE A 82 6.67 10.86 -13.70
CA ILE A 82 7.99 11.05 -14.27
C ILE A 82 7.97 12.32 -15.15
N PRO A 83 8.47 13.46 -14.64
CA PRO A 83 8.69 14.62 -15.49
C PRO A 83 9.75 14.32 -16.55
N LEU A 84 9.41 14.62 -17.80
CA LEU A 84 10.25 14.46 -18.98
C LEU A 84 10.83 15.80 -19.45
N THR A 85 10.14 16.90 -19.17
CA THR A 85 10.59 18.28 -19.45
C THR A 85 10.38 19.16 -18.22
N GLN A 86 11.29 20.11 -17.95
CA GLN A 86 11.21 20.93 -16.74
C GLN A 86 10.08 21.96 -16.81
N GLU A 87 9.88 22.62 -17.95
CA GLU A 87 9.06 23.82 -18.13
C GLU A 87 7.59 23.59 -17.76
N PHE A 88 7.09 22.40 -18.10
CA PHE A 88 5.72 21.97 -17.82
C PHE A 88 5.56 21.38 -16.41
N ALA A 89 6.66 20.98 -15.79
CA ALA A 89 6.67 20.66 -14.38
C ALA A 89 6.68 21.98 -13.54
N ASP A 90 7.47 23.01 -13.91
CA ASP A 90 7.96 24.16 -13.05
C ASP A 90 6.98 25.26 -12.71
N GLY A 91 5.76 25.14 -13.22
CA GLY A 91 4.75 26.15 -12.97
C GLY A 91 5.06 27.53 -13.58
N VAL A 92 6.24 27.74 -14.18
CA VAL A 92 6.58 28.98 -14.90
C VAL A 92 5.61 29.20 -16.07
N MET A 93 5.14 28.12 -16.70
CA MET A 93 4.16 28.16 -17.79
C MET A 93 2.75 27.68 -17.40
N THR A 94 2.55 27.17 -16.18
CA THR A 94 1.28 26.57 -15.73
C THR A 94 0.93 26.99 -14.31
N PRO A 95 -0.21 27.68 -14.07
CA PRO A 95 -0.61 28.11 -12.73
C PRO A 95 -0.72 26.97 -11.71
N HIS A 96 -1.05 25.76 -12.17
CA HIS A 96 -1.16 24.57 -11.32
C HIS A 96 -0.62 23.32 -12.05
N PRO A 97 0.70 23.07 -12.02
CA PRO A 97 1.33 21.99 -12.77
C PRO A 97 0.77 20.60 -12.36
N PRO A 98 0.72 19.62 -13.27
CA PRO A 98 0.12 18.31 -13.00
C PRO A 98 0.71 17.58 -11.79
N LEU A 99 1.99 17.78 -11.47
CA LEU A 99 2.58 17.18 -10.26
C LEU A 99 1.88 17.63 -8.97
N LEU A 100 1.49 18.91 -8.87
CA LEU A 100 0.75 19.41 -7.71
C LEU A 100 -0.66 18.82 -7.68
N GLN A 101 -1.36 18.79 -8.82
CA GLN A 101 -2.68 18.18 -8.95
C GLN A 101 -2.68 16.72 -8.46
N PHE A 102 -1.68 15.94 -8.86
CA PHE A 102 -1.56 14.54 -8.47
C PHE A 102 -1.18 14.38 -7.00
N ALA A 103 -0.33 15.26 -6.46
CA ALA A 103 0.01 15.26 -5.03
C ALA A 103 -1.21 15.59 -4.16
N ASP A 104 -2.06 16.53 -4.59
CA ASP A 104 -3.29 16.94 -3.90
C ASP A 104 -4.32 15.81 -3.75
N THR A 105 -4.24 14.76 -4.58
CA THR A 105 -5.09 13.56 -4.41
C THR A 105 -4.83 12.80 -3.10
N GLY A 106 -3.69 13.06 -2.44
CA GLY A 106 -3.28 12.36 -1.22
C GLY A 106 -2.91 10.89 -1.43
N LYS A 107 -2.90 10.41 -2.68
CA LYS A 107 -2.43 9.07 -3.03
C LYS A 107 -0.91 8.99 -2.76
N PRO A 108 -0.40 7.83 -2.31
CA PRO A 108 1.03 7.58 -2.31
C PRO A 108 1.60 7.84 -3.71
N MET A 109 2.59 8.71 -3.81
CA MET A 109 3.14 9.13 -5.09
C MET A 109 4.67 9.05 -5.04
N ILE A 110 5.25 8.50 -6.10
CA ILE A 110 6.69 8.52 -6.35
C ILE A 110 6.90 9.47 -7.52
N VAL A 111 7.78 10.45 -7.32
CA VAL A 111 8.27 11.29 -8.41
C VAL A 111 9.68 10.84 -8.73
N TYR A 112 9.88 10.25 -9.90
CA TYR A 112 11.22 9.89 -10.36
C TYR A 112 11.74 10.95 -11.31
N THR A 113 12.88 11.54 -10.98
CA THR A 113 13.58 12.48 -11.85
C THR A 113 15.06 12.12 -11.95
N MET A 114 15.63 12.38 -13.12
CA MET A 114 17.02 12.16 -13.40
C MET A 114 17.78 13.49 -13.31
N PRO A 115 18.68 13.66 -12.33
CA PRO A 115 19.47 14.88 -12.15
C PRO A 115 20.18 15.28 -13.43
N PHE A 116 20.29 16.60 -13.67
CA PHE A 116 20.97 17.21 -14.82
C PHE A 116 20.38 16.92 -16.21
N THR A 117 19.29 16.17 -16.29
CA THR A 117 18.57 15.94 -17.55
C THR A 117 17.13 16.42 -17.46
N ARG A 118 16.43 16.11 -16.36
CA ARG A 118 14.99 16.36 -16.15
C ARG A 118 14.73 16.91 -14.74
N TYR A 119 15.71 17.65 -14.24
CA TYR A 119 15.79 18.07 -12.86
C TYR A 119 14.59 18.95 -12.48
N TRP A 120 14.15 18.75 -11.26
CA TRP A 120 12.98 19.37 -10.65
C TRP A 120 13.33 19.81 -9.24
N ASP A 121 13.24 21.10 -8.92
CA ASP A 121 13.67 21.64 -7.62
C ASP A 121 12.52 21.79 -6.59
N GLN A 122 11.27 21.54 -6.98
CA GLN A 122 10.12 21.68 -6.08
C GLN A 122 9.76 20.40 -5.29
N GLY A 123 10.70 19.46 -5.16
CA GLY A 123 10.46 18.21 -4.43
C GLY A 123 9.97 18.43 -2.98
N GLY A 124 10.54 19.41 -2.28
CA GLY A 124 10.14 19.75 -0.92
C GLY A 124 8.73 20.35 -0.80
N ILE A 125 8.17 20.90 -1.87
CA ILE A 125 6.78 21.37 -1.91
C ILE A 125 5.84 20.16 -1.99
N LEU A 126 6.13 19.23 -2.90
CA LEU A 126 5.34 18.01 -3.09
C LEU A 126 5.27 17.16 -1.82
N GLU A 127 6.39 17.01 -1.11
CA GLU A 127 6.46 16.27 0.16
C GLU A 127 5.65 16.91 1.30
N ARG A 128 5.38 18.22 1.22
CA ARG A 128 4.54 18.92 2.21
C ARG A 128 3.06 18.86 1.90
N ILE A 129 2.71 18.82 0.62
CA ILE A 129 1.32 18.84 0.14
C ILE A 129 0.72 17.43 0.20
N GLY A 130 1.46 16.44 -0.30
CA GLY A 130 0.96 15.09 -0.49
C GLY A 130 1.82 14.02 0.17
N ARG A 131 1.46 12.76 -0.08
CA ARG A 131 2.26 11.59 0.33
C ARG A 131 3.27 11.25 -0.74
N VAL A 132 4.19 12.18 -0.98
CA VAL A 132 5.13 12.12 -2.10
C VAL A 132 6.51 11.68 -1.61
N VAL A 133 7.18 10.81 -2.37
CA VAL A 133 8.61 10.53 -2.24
C VAL A 133 9.28 10.89 -3.55
N VAL A 134 10.26 11.80 -3.49
CA VAL A 134 11.02 12.22 -4.67
C VAL A 134 12.30 11.39 -4.76
N VAL A 135 12.50 10.75 -5.91
CA VAL A 135 13.68 9.94 -6.23
C VAL A 135 14.48 10.66 -7.31
N ASN A 136 15.53 11.37 -6.86
CA ASN A 136 16.49 12.05 -7.72
C ASN A 136 17.64 11.07 -8.03
N SER A 137 17.57 10.32 -9.14
CA SER A 137 18.63 9.37 -9.49
C SER A 137 18.80 9.16 -11.00
N SER A 138 20.04 8.92 -11.42
CA SER A 138 20.37 8.46 -12.78
C SER A 138 20.16 6.96 -12.99
N ARG A 139 19.81 6.21 -11.94
CA ARG A 139 19.49 4.78 -12.02
C ARG A 139 18.01 4.58 -11.73
N ILE A 140 17.28 4.09 -12.73
CA ILE A 140 15.85 3.87 -12.59
C ILE A 140 15.52 2.81 -11.52
N ASP A 141 16.42 1.86 -11.25
CA ASP A 141 16.28 0.84 -10.20
C ASP A 141 16.16 1.45 -8.78
N ASP A 142 16.57 2.71 -8.57
CA ASP A 142 16.44 3.38 -7.28
C ASP A 142 14.98 3.66 -6.89
N ILE A 143 14.01 3.46 -7.79
CA ILE A 143 12.58 3.48 -7.46
C ILE A 143 12.11 2.20 -6.75
N ILE A 144 12.90 1.12 -6.73
CA ILE A 144 12.50 -0.17 -6.15
C ILE A 144 12.19 -0.07 -4.64
N PRO A 145 13.04 0.54 -3.79
CA PRO A 145 12.72 0.72 -2.38
C PRO A 145 11.41 1.49 -2.12
N PRO A 146 11.16 2.67 -2.72
CA PRO A 146 9.89 3.37 -2.51
C PRO A 146 8.69 2.63 -3.10
N LEU A 147 8.83 1.88 -4.21
CA LEU A 147 7.77 0.99 -4.71
C LEU A 147 7.40 -0.09 -3.69
N LYS A 148 8.39 -0.69 -3.02
CA LYS A 148 8.15 -1.66 -1.94
C LYS A 148 7.41 -1.03 -0.75
N ALA A 149 7.74 0.22 -0.41
CA ALA A 149 7.06 0.97 0.64
C ALA A 149 5.61 1.30 0.25
N MET A 150 5.38 1.78 -0.97
CA MET A 150 4.05 2.02 -1.52
C MET A 150 3.18 0.77 -1.49
N ARG A 151 3.73 -0.37 -1.93
CA ARG A 151 3.07 -1.68 -1.84
C ARG A 151 2.73 -2.05 -0.40
N ALA A 152 3.59 -1.76 0.56
CA ALA A 152 3.30 -2.01 1.97
C ALA A 152 2.11 -1.18 2.45
N VAL A 153 2.06 0.11 2.11
CA VAL A 153 0.93 1.00 2.43
C VAL A 153 -0.37 0.49 1.79
N ALA A 154 -0.33 0.05 0.54
CA ALA A 154 -1.50 -0.52 -0.14
C ALA A 154 -2.03 -1.78 0.57
N ARG A 155 -1.12 -2.66 1.03
CA ARG A 155 -1.47 -3.88 1.77
C ARG A 155 -1.98 -3.61 3.19
N MET A 156 -1.45 -2.58 3.86
CA MET A 156 -1.90 -2.21 5.21
C MET A 156 -3.39 -1.91 5.28
N LYS A 157 -3.96 -1.32 4.22
CA LYS A 157 -5.40 -1.05 4.08
C LYS A 157 -6.28 -2.31 4.09
N GLN A 158 -5.68 -3.49 3.96
CA GLN A 158 -6.38 -4.77 3.97
C GLN A 158 -6.14 -5.56 5.25
N ILE A 159 -5.29 -5.05 6.16
CA ILE A 159 -4.99 -5.74 7.41
C ILE A 159 -6.17 -5.59 8.34
N ARG A 160 -6.65 -6.72 8.83
CA ARG A 160 -7.61 -6.83 9.94
C ARG A 160 -6.89 -7.46 11.12
N ILE A 161 -6.95 -6.82 12.27
CA ILE A 161 -6.38 -7.30 13.53
C ILE A 161 -7.55 -7.70 14.42
N LEU A 162 -7.63 -8.99 14.74
CA LEU A 162 -8.57 -9.49 15.75
C LEU A 162 -7.94 -9.30 17.14
N LEU A 163 -8.51 -8.39 17.92
CA LEU A 163 -8.11 -8.11 19.30
C LEU A 163 -9.07 -8.82 20.25
N VAL A 164 -8.62 -9.94 20.81
CA VAL A 164 -9.36 -10.68 21.84
C VAL A 164 -9.05 -10.06 23.20
N LYS A 165 -10.07 -9.46 23.83
CA LYS A 165 -9.92 -8.87 25.16
C LYS A 165 -11.28 -8.80 25.85
N ASP A 166 -11.31 -9.25 27.10
CA ASP A 166 -12.41 -8.96 28.02
C ASP A 166 -12.23 -7.58 28.63
N TYR A 167 -13.25 -6.74 28.50
CA TYR A 167 -13.23 -5.36 28.99
C TYR A 167 -13.80 -5.23 30.40
N GLU A 168 -14.49 -6.26 30.87
CA GLU A 168 -14.98 -6.39 32.24
C GLU A 168 -13.99 -7.22 33.05
N TYR A 169 -13.25 -6.55 33.94
CA TYR A 169 -12.31 -7.20 34.86
C TYR A 169 -12.30 -6.49 36.21
N PRO A 170 -11.99 -7.19 37.32
CA PRO A 170 -11.91 -6.54 38.62
C PRO A 170 -10.77 -5.52 38.62
N ARG A 171 -11.12 -4.25 38.85
CA ARG A 171 -10.19 -3.12 38.72
C ARG A 171 -9.00 -3.22 39.69
N GLU A 172 -9.16 -3.93 40.80
CA GLU A 172 -8.12 -4.17 41.81
C GLU A 172 -6.90 -4.91 41.27
N TYR A 173 -7.06 -5.80 40.27
CA TYR A 173 -5.96 -6.58 39.68
C TYR A 173 -5.26 -5.87 38.51
N VAL A 174 -5.70 -4.67 38.15
CA VAL A 174 -5.13 -3.92 37.01
C VAL A 174 -4.40 -2.69 37.51
N ASP A 175 -3.15 -2.52 37.03
CA ASP A 175 -2.35 -1.32 37.28
C ASP A 175 -3.21 -0.08 36.96
N PRO A 176 -3.37 0.85 37.92
CA PRO A 176 -4.14 2.08 37.73
C PRO A 176 -3.84 2.83 36.43
N ARG A 177 -2.59 2.78 35.93
CA ARG A 177 -2.16 3.42 34.68
C ARG A 177 -2.75 2.77 33.42
N LEU A 178 -3.15 1.51 33.51
CA LEU A 178 -3.68 0.72 32.39
C LEU A 178 -5.22 0.67 32.36
N ARG A 179 -5.89 1.11 33.45
CA ARG A 179 -7.34 1.02 33.63
C ARG A 179 -8.15 1.77 32.58
N ASP A 180 -7.71 2.98 32.20
CA ASP A 180 -8.35 3.83 31.19
C ASP A 180 -7.36 4.19 30.07
N SER A 181 -6.74 3.16 29.52
CA SER A 181 -5.80 3.30 28.43
C SER A 181 -6.41 4.08 27.27
N ARG A 182 -5.89 5.29 26.98
CA ARG A 182 -6.39 6.19 25.91
C ARG A 182 -6.44 5.53 24.53
N TRP A 183 -5.64 4.49 24.30
CA TRP A 183 -5.64 3.68 23.08
C TRP A 183 -6.83 2.71 22.97
N MET A 184 -7.64 2.57 24.02
CA MET A 184 -8.81 1.70 24.04
C MET A 184 -10.11 2.38 23.57
N GLY A 185 -10.12 3.70 23.38
CA GLY A 185 -11.30 4.41 22.88
C GLY A 185 -11.60 4.12 21.41
N SER A 186 -12.88 4.25 21.01
CA SER A 186 -13.31 4.17 19.60
C SER A 186 -12.61 5.20 18.72
N SER A 187 -12.27 6.37 19.27
CA SER A 187 -11.51 7.42 18.61
C SER A 187 -10.09 6.98 18.22
N PHE A 188 -9.41 6.19 19.05
CA PHE A 188 -8.09 5.67 18.71
C PHE A 188 -8.15 4.65 17.57
N LEU A 189 -9.11 3.71 17.62
CA LEU A 189 -9.31 2.75 16.54
C LEU A 189 -9.64 3.43 15.21
N LYS A 190 -10.51 4.45 15.25
CA LYS A 190 -10.85 5.26 14.08
C LYS A 190 -9.60 5.90 13.48
N ARG A 191 -8.72 6.49 14.31
CA ARG A 191 -7.46 7.07 13.85
C ARG A 191 -6.50 6.04 13.23
N ILE A 192 -6.41 4.84 13.78
CA ILE A 192 -5.60 3.76 13.18
C ILE A 192 -6.10 3.43 11.77
N LYS A 193 -7.43 3.31 11.60
CA LYS A 193 -8.04 3.08 10.28
C LYS A 193 -7.85 4.27 9.34
N GLU A 194 -7.99 5.51 9.81
CA GLU A 194 -7.79 6.72 8.99
C GLU A 194 -6.34 6.90 8.52
N ILE A 195 -5.36 6.67 9.40
CA ILE A 195 -3.94 6.89 9.11
C ILE A 195 -3.37 5.73 8.29
N PHE A 196 -3.61 4.49 8.74
CA PHE A 196 -2.94 3.30 8.20
C PHE A 196 -3.85 2.43 7.32
N GLY A 197 -5.17 2.63 7.37
CA GLY A 197 -6.14 1.75 6.73
C GLY A 197 -6.35 0.42 7.46
N VAL A 198 -5.71 0.22 8.62
CA VAL A 198 -5.79 -1.03 9.37
C VAL A 198 -7.08 -1.08 10.17
N GLU A 199 -7.81 -2.18 10.06
CA GLU A 199 -9.01 -2.43 10.84
C GLU A 199 -8.68 -3.24 12.09
N ILE A 200 -9.18 -2.81 13.24
CA ILE A 200 -9.08 -3.55 14.50
C ILE A 200 -10.48 -4.01 14.87
N VAL A 201 -10.70 -5.32 14.81
CA VAL A 201 -11.95 -5.97 15.22
C VAL A 201 -11.78 -6.44 16.65
N ARG A 202 -12.66 -6.01 17.55
CA ARG A 202 -12.61 -6.40 18.96
C ARG A 202 -13.62 -7.50 19.22
N ILE A 203 -13.18 -8.53 19.92
CA ILE A 203 -14.04 -9.59 20.44
C ILE A 203 -13.66 -9.91 21.88
N THR A 204 -14.59 -10.50 22.61
CA THR A 204 -14.39 -11.04 23.95
C THR A 204 -13.89 -12.49 23.90
N SER A 205 -13.34 -12.96 25.02
CA SER A 205 -12.99 -14.38 25.16
C SER A 205 -14.23 -15.26 25.05
N ARG A 206 -15.39 -14.76 25.49
CA ARG A 206 -16.68 -15.45 25.34
C ARG A 206 -17.05 -15.67 23.88
N GLU A 207 -17.01 -14.63 23.05
CA GLU A 207 -17.30 -14.75 21.61
C GLU A 207 -16.34 -15.72 20.91
N LEU A 208 -15.06 -15.72 21.30
CA LEU A 208 -14.09 -16.69 20.81
C LEU A 208 -14.46 -18.13 21.18
N LEU A 209 -14.89 -18.37 22.42
CA LEU A 209 -15.31 -19.69 22.89
C LEU A 209 -16.62 -20.14 22.21
N GLU A 210 -17.56 -19.23 22.01
CA GLU A 210 -18.79 -19.52 21.26
C GLU A 210 -18.47 -19.96 19.83
N GLU A 211 -17.57 -19.27 19.13
CA GLU A 211 -17.13 -19.71 17.80
C GLU A 211 -16.37 -21.03 17.85
N TYR A 212 -15.53 -21.24 18.87
CA TYR A 212 -14.84 -22.51 19.09
C TYR A 212 -15.82 -23.67 19.14
N GLU A 213 -16.87 -23.57 19.95
CA GLU A 213 -17.86 -24.65 20.07
C GLU A 213 -18.63 -24.92 18.77
N LEU A 214 -18.82 -23.90 17.92
CA LEU A 214 -19.45 -24.02 16.60
C LEU A 214 -18.57 -24.67 15.53
N VAL A 215 -17.27 -24.88 15.78
CA VAL A 215 -16.41 -25.60 14.83
C VAL A 215 -16.71 -27.11 14.88
N PRO A 216 -17.10 -27.73 13.74
CA PRO A 216 -17.32 -29.16 13.65
C PRO A 216 -16.06 -29.97 14.00
N THR A 217 -16.22 -31.02 14.81
CA THR A 217 -15.11 -31.84 15.28
C THR A 217 -14.39 -32.56 14.13
N ASP A 218 -15.12 -33.02 13.12
CA ASP A 218 -14.57 -33.68 11.93
C ASP A 218 -13.67 -32.74 11.11
N GLU A 219 -14.03 -31.46 11.00
CA GLU A 219 -13.18 -30.45 10.36
C GLU A 219 -11.86 -30.25 11.11
N ALA A 220 -11.93 -30.18 12.45
CA ALA A 220 -10.75 -30.05 13.31
C ALA A 220 -9.84 -31.29 13.28
N GLU A 221 -10.43 -32.49 13.29
CA GLU A 221 -9.70 -33.76 13.18
C GLU A 221 -8.95 -33.88 11.86
N LYS A 222 -9.62 -33.53 10.75
CA LYS A 222 -9.01 -33.57 9.43
C LYS A 222 -7.81 -32.62 9.34
N LEU A 223 -7.94 -31.40 9.86
CA LEU A 223 -6.84 -30.43 9.90
C LEU A 223 -5.70 -30.90 10.80
N ALA A 224 -6.02 -31.47 11.97
CA ALA A 224 -5.02 -32.00 12.90
C ALA A 224 -4.21 -33.13 12.26
N GLU A 225 -4.87 -34.06 11.57
CA GLU A 225 -4.19 -35.16 10.89
C GLU A 225 -3.27 -34.65 9.78
N GLU A 226 -3.74 -33.72 8.95
CA GLU A 226 -2.92 -33.10 7.90
C GLU A 226 -1.66 -32.42 8.49
N ILE A 227 -1.79 -31.76 9.64
CA ILE A 227 -0.65 -31.13 10.33
C ILE A 227 0.32 -32.18 10.87
N ILE A 228 -0.19 -33.26 11.47
CA ILE A 228 0.63 -34.35 12.03
C ILE A 228 1.40 -35.05 10.91
N GLU A 229 0.75 -35.39 9.79
CA GLU A 229 1.37 -36.04 8.64
C GLU A 229 2.48 -35.18 8.01
N LYS A 230 2.29 -33.86 7.96
CA LYS A 230 3.29 -32.90 7.46
C LYS A 230 4.38 -32.57 8.48
N SER A 231 4.19 -32.95 9.74
CA SER A 231 5.18 -32.73 10.79
C SER A 231 6.33 -33.76 10.69
N ARG A 232 7.43 -33.51 11.40
CA ARG A 232 8.53 -34.50 11.53
C ARG A 232 8.19 -35.67 12.45
N GLY A 233 6.95 -35.73 12.96
CA GLY A 233 6.46 -36.72 13.92
C GLY A 233 5.89 -36.06 15.17
N LEU A 234 4.90 -36.72 15.79
CA LEU A 234 4.24 -36.27 17.02
C LEU A 234 4.80 -37.05 18.21
N LYS A 235 5.51 -36.37 19.12
CA LYS A 235 5.98 -36.94 20.39
C LYS A 235 5.20 -36.36 21.57
N GLU A 236 5.12 -35.04 21.62
CA GLU A 236 4.20 -34.22 22.41
C GLU A 236 3.86 -32.98 21.56
N PRO A 237 2.67 -32.37 21.69
CA PRO A 237 1.53 -32.75 22.54
C PRO A 237 0.79 -34.00 22.03
N SER A 238 -0.24 -34.45 22.76
CA SER A 238 -1.11 -35.57 22.35
C SER A 238 -1.96 -35.23 21.11
N ARG A 239 -2.43 -36.26 20.39
CA ARG A 239 -3.31 -36.06 19.22
C ARG A 239 -4.57 -35.27 19.56
N GLU A 240 -5.15 -35.51 20.74
CA GLU A 240 -6.34 -34.79 21.21
C GLU A 240 -6.06 -33.29 21.42
N GLU A 241 -4.89 -32.93 21.95
CA GLU A 241 -4.47 -31.54 22.09
C GLU A 241 -4.26 -30.87 20.72
N VAL A 242 -3.72 -31.59 19.73
CA VAL A 242 -3.61 -31.08 18.36
C VAL A 242 -5.00 -30.81 17.78
N ILE A 243 -5.98 -31.69 18.01
CA ILE A 243 -7.37 -31.48 17.57
C ILE A 243 -7.98 -30.24 18.23
N LYS A 244 -7.81 -30.06 19.55
CA LYS A 244 -8.26 -28.84 20.26
C LYS A 244 -7.61 -27.58 19.69
N ALA A 245 -6.30 -27.62 19.42
CA ALA A 245 -5.59 -26.51 18.79
C ALA A 245 -6.07 -26.21 17.36
N ALA A 246 -6.34 -27.25 16.57
CA ALA A 246 -6.91 -27.13 15.22
C ALA A 246 -8.31 -26.50 15.27
N LYS A 247 -9.15 -26.93 16.22
CA LYS A 247 -10.48 -26.37 16.45
C LYS A 247 -10.40 -24.87 16.81
N MET A 248 -9.46 -24.48 17.68
CA MET A 248 -9.18 -23.08 18.01
C MET A 248 -8.69 -22.26 16.80
N TYR A 249 -7.79 -22.82 16.00
CA TYR A 249 -7.32 -22.17 14.78
C TYR A 249 -8.47 -21.89 13.80
N LEU A 250 -9.36 -22.86 13.58
CA LEU A 250 -10.52 -22.72 12.71
C LEU A 250 -11.49 -21.65 13.24
N ALA A 251 -11.73 -21.60 14.55
CA ALA A 251 -12.57 -20.58 15.18
C ALA A 251 -12.02 -19.17 14.94
N ILE A 252 -10.73 -18.96 15.20
CA ILE A 252 -10.05 -17.68 14.95
C ILE A 252 -10.12 -17.31 13.47
N LYS A 253 -9.94 -18.28 12.57
CA LYS A 253 -10.01 -18.06 11.12
C LYS A 253 -11.41 -17.61 10.69
N ARG A 254 -12.47 -18.24 11.17
CA ARG A 254 -13.86 -17.84 10.90
C ARG A 254 -14.14 -16.43 11.45
N LEU A 255 -13.66 -16.10 12.64
CA LEU A 255 -13.78 -14.75 13.22
C LEU A 255 -13.04 -13.68 12.41
N LEU A 256 -11.92 -14.02 11.78
CA LEU A 256 -11.20 -13.12 10.87
C LEU A 256 -11.90 -12.92 9.51
N GLU A 257 -12.78 -13.85 9.12
CA GLU A 257 -13.53 -13.80 7.86
C GLU A 257 -14.90 -13.11 8.02
N LYS A 258 -15.47 -13.08 9.24
CA LYS A 258 -16.63 -12.25 9.60
C LYS A 258 -16.32 -10.77 9.52
#